data_AF-A0A6N2RHG8-F1
#
_entry.id   AF-A0A6N2RHG8-F1
#
_cell.length_a   1.000
_cell.length_b   1.000
_cell.length_c   1.000
_cell.angle_alpha   90.00
_cell.angle_beta   90.00
_cell.angle_gamma   90.00
#
_symmetry.space_group_name_H-M   'P 1'
#
loop_
_entity.id
_entity.type
_entity.pdbx_description
1 polymer ?
#
loop_
_entity_poly.entity_id
_entity_poly.type
_entity_poly.pdbx_seq_one_letter_code
_entity_poly.pdbx_strand_id
1 'polypeptide(L)'
;MWQRLKLAGGVMKRGNEALADVPAGIMPPSRAAACDPLALSTVFRGIQVLQTAITGLPIYETRAGLKLDSISSLVAQPDVNRSRRDFLADMVASMALDGNAFVRLVRFGGEIVSCEVLPPSLVVVSDDGSDPAAPKLRYSYLGKDYGPTDIVHCKFLNVPGRLRGLGPISAAREEVEGAKMARDYKARFYTDSSNLKGYLKTEQKVTPEYAKQAKNDWKAQGTAADVKVLGNNLTYVPLDMKPADLQFLETQKFDTTQIARLLGIPASIMLAAVDGSNLTYSNIEQSWIEFSDYTLSAYAGEIEELFNVLLPRGREARFDWDSSRRADMSDRFNAYKTALDSKWITVNEVRARESYPPLVPAPEPQQIGDEQ
;
A
#
# COMPACT_ATOMS: atom_id res chain seq x y z
N MET A 1 8.93 -39.70 -41.52
CA MET A 1 8.45 -38.41 -42.05
C MET A 1 8.53 -37.40 -40.91
N TRP A 2 9.61 -36.62 -40.88
CA TRP A 2 9.76 -35.30 -40.23
C TRP A 2 9.36 -35.19 -38.74
N GLN A 3 10.28 -35.13 -37.77
CA GLN A 3 11.20 -34.01 -37.54
C GLN A 3 10.55 -32.64 -37.80
N ARG A 4 9.79 -32.13 -36.82
CA ARG A 4 9.66 -30.69 -36.46
C ARG A 4 8.59 -30.52 -35.37
N LEU A 5 9.04 -30.29 -34.14
CA LEU A 5 8.46 -29.37 -33.14
C LEU A 5 9.21 -29.55 -31.81
N LYS A 6 10.51 -29.22 -31.85
CA LYS A 6 11.23 -28.70 -30.68
C LYS A 6 11.07 -27.18 -30.72
N LEU A 7 10.82 -26.58 -29.56
CA LEU A 7 10.98 -25.17 -29.16
C LEU A 7 9.67 -24.48 -28.74
N ALA A 8 9.35 -24.62 -27.45
CA ALA A 8 9.11 -23.50 -26.52
C ALA A 8 8.58 -24.08 -25.20
N GLY A 9 9.46 -24.27 -24.21
CA GLY A 9 9.07 -24.81 -22.90
C GLY A 9 10.24 -25.22 -22.00
N GLY A 10 11.46 -24.74 -22.30
CA GLY A 10 12.62 -24.99 -21.46
C GLY A 10 12.63 -24.08 -20.24
N VAL A 11 11.93 -24.47 -19.18
CA VAL A 11 12.26 -24.02 -17.83
C VAL A 11 13.60 -24.65 -17.48
N MET A 12 14.67 -23.88 -17.67
CA MET A 12 16.00 -24.23 -17.18
C MET A 12 15.94 -24.38 -15.66
N LYS A 13 15.82 -25.62 -15.17
CA LYS A 13 16.23 -25.98 -13.80
C LYS A 13 17.77 -26.00 -13.75
N ARG A 14 18.39 -24.82 -13.85
CA ARG A 14 19.79 -24.65 -13.44
C ARG A 14 19.82 -24.47 -11.93
N GLY A 15 20.27 -25.49 -11.21
CA GLY A 15 20.53 -25.33 -9.78
C GLY A 15 20.58 -26.57 -8.89
N ASN A 16 20.66 -27.80 -9.41
CA ASN A 16 20.88 -28.98 -8.54
C ASN A 16 22.21 -29.71 -8.78
N GLU A 17 22.82 -29.63 -9.96
CA GLU A 17 24.10 -30.34 -10.22
C GLU A 17 25.32 -29.58 -9.69
N ALA A 18 25.24 -28.26 -9.49
CA ALA A 18 26.33 -27.43 -8.98
C ALA A 18 26.44 -27.43 -7.44
N LEU A 19 25.58 -28.16 -6.72
CA LEU A 19 25.48 -28.16 -5.25
C LEU A 19 25.85 -29.50 -4.60
N ALA A 20 26.25 -30.50 -5.40
CA ALA A 20 26.62 -31.81 -4.88
C ALA A 20 27.96 -31.83 -4.09
N ASP A 21 28.80 -30.81 -4.28
CA ASP A 21 30.15 -30.71 -3.69
C ASP A 21 30.26 -29.75 -2.49
N VAL A 22 29.13 -29.20 -2.00
CA VAL A 22 29.15 -28.23 -0.88
C VAL A 22 28.97 -28.95 0.46
N PRO A 23 29.91 -28.84 1.42
CA PRO A 23 29.78 -29.43 2.74
C PRO A 23 28.51 -28.95 3.46
N ALA A 24 27.80 -29.85 4.12
CA ALA A 24 26.48 -29.60 4.73
C ALA A 24 26.39 -28.41 5.72
N GLY A 25 27.53 -27.87 6.18
CA GLY A 25 27.59 -26.67 7.02
C GLY A 25 27.59 -25.32 6.28
N ILE A 26 27.61 -25.32 4.94
CA ILE A 26 27.66 -24.11 4.09
C ILE A 26 26.52 -24.15 3.04
N MET A 27 25.39 -24.78 3.36
CA MET A 27 24.20 -24.66 2.51
C MET A 27 23.50 -23.33 2.84
N PRO A 28 23.20 -22.48 1.83
CA PRO A 28 22.32 -21.35 2.07
C PRO A 28 20.98 -21.88 2.60
N PRO A 29 20.35 -21.20 3.58
CA PRO A 29 19.10 -21.64 4.16
C PRO A 29 18.06 -21.84 3.06
N SER A 30 17.23 -22.88 3.20
CA SER A 30 16.15 -23.17 2.27
C SER A 30 15.30 -21.92 2.04
N ARG A 31 14.91 -21.67 0.78
CA ARG A 31 13.99 -20.59 0.44
C ARG A 31 12.68 -20.83 1.20
N ALA A 32 12.41 -19.98 2.19
CA ALA A 32 11.20 -20.07 2.99
C ALA A 32 9.97 -19.54 2.22
N ALA A 33 8.81 -19.98 2.70
CA ALA A 33 7.45 -19.82 2.21
C ALA A 33 7.08 -18.43 1.65
N ALA A 34 6.02 -18.43 0.82
CA ALA A 34 5.34 -17.26 0.25
C ALA A 34 5.46 -16.04 1.17
N CYS A 35 6.19 -15.04 0.68
CA CYS A 35 6.55 -13.89 1.46
C CYS A 35 5.33 -12.98 1.63
N ASP A 36 4.87 -12.80 2.88
CA ASP A 36 3.87 -11.78 3.18
C ASP A 36 4.51 -10.37 3.08
N PRO A 37 4.12 -9.54 2.09
CA PRO A 37 4.68 -8.20 1.93
C PRO A 37 4.33 -7.28 3.11
N LEU A 38 3.25 -7.55 3.85
CA LEU A 38 2.85 -6.76 5.03
C LEU A 38 3.82 -6.92 6.21
N ALA A 39 4.68 -7.93 6.19
CA ALA A 39 5.74 -8.10 7.19
C ALA A 39 6.77 -6.96 7.14
N LEU A 40 6.87 -6.20 6.04
CA LEU A 40 7.70 -4.99 5.96
C LEU A 40 6.94 -3.79 6.50
N SER A 41 7.51 -3.10 7.49
CA SER A 41 6.89 -1.93 8.13
C SER A 41 6.54 -0.82 7.14
N THR A 42 7.38 -0.59 6.12
CA THR A 42 7.14 0.41 5.08
C THR A 42 5.90 0.06 4.23
N VAL A 43 5.72 -1.21 3.89
CA VAL A 43 4.55 -1.69 3.13
C VAL A 43 3.29 -1.62 3.99
N PHE A 44 3.36 -2.13 5.22
CA PHE A 44 2.26 -2.06 6.19
C PHE A 44 1.80 -0.61 6.40
N ARG A 45 2.74 0.30 6.69
CA ARG A 45 2.44 1.71 6.91
C ARG A 45 1.87 2.36 5.65
N GLY A 46 2.44 2.09 4.49
CA GLY A 46 1.96 2.65 3.24
C GLY A 46 0.52 2.26 2.93
N ILE A 47 0.17 0.98 3.08
CA ILE A 47 -1.21 0.51 2.90
C ILE A 47 -2.14 1.12 3.96
N GLN A 48 -1.72 1.18 5.22
CA GLN A 48 -2.51 1.81 6.29
C GLN A 48 -2.80 3.28 5.98
N VAL A 49 -1.83 4.04 5.44
CA VAL A 49 -2.00 5.44 5.05
C VAL A 49 -3.02 5.56 3.92
N LEU A 50 -2.90 4.75 2.87
CA LEU A 50 -3.85 4.74 1.74
C LEU A 50 -5.28 4.44 2.22
N GLN A 51 -5.44 3.40 3.04
CA GLN A 51 -6.73 3.03 3.63
C GLN A 51 -7.30 4.14 4.50
N THR A 52 -6.48 4.74 5.37
CA THR A 52 -6.93 5.80 6.27
C THR A 52 -7.38 7.03 5.50
N ALA A 53 -6.64 7.42 4.47
CA ALA A 53 -6.96 8.58 3.65
C ALA A 53 -8.29 8.37 2.92
N ILE A 54 -8.49 7.24 2.23
CA ILE A 54 -9.71 6.99 1.44
C ILE A 54 -10.92 6.75 2.33
N THR A 55 -10.78 5.95 3.40
CA THR A 55 -11.90 5.65 4.30
C THR A 55 -12.37 6.86 5.11
N GLY A 56 -11.50 7.86 5.27
CA GLY A 56 -11.85 9.13 5.92
C GLY A 56 -12.64 10.09 5.03
N LEU A 57 -12.66 9.88 3.71
CA LEU A 57 -13.36 10.76 2.79
C LEU A 57 -14.88 10.54 2.84
N PRO A 58 -15.69 11.61 2.91
CA PRO A 58 -17.11 11.50 2.68
C PRO A 58 -17.39 11.14 1.22
N ILE A 59 -18.48 10.41 1.00
CA ILE A 59 -19.02 10.14 -0.34
C ILE A 59 -20.37 10.84 -0.40
N TYR A 60 -20.65 11.49 -1.53
CA TYR A 60 -21.96 12.08 -1.81
C TYR A 60 -22.47 11.59 -3.17
N GLU A 61 -23.78 11.64 -3.34
CA GLU A 61 -24.39 11.38 -4.64
C GLU A 61 -24.62 12.68 -5.39
N THR A 62 -24.49 12.60 -6.71
CA THR A 62 -24.84 13.69 -7.62
C THR A 62 -25.86 13.22 -8.65
N ARG A 63 -26.65 14.16 -9.16
CA ARG A 63 -27.53 13.96 -10.31
C ARG A 63 -27.42 15.15 -11.24
N ALA A 64 -27.06 14.92 -12.50
CA ALA A 64 -26.80 15.98 -13.48
C ALA A 64 -25.84 17.06 -12.96
N GLY A 65 -24.82 16.65 -12.19
CA GLY A 65 -23.82 17.55 -11.60
C GLY A 65 -24.21 18.24 -10.29
N LEU A 66 -25.44 18.06 -9.80
CA LEU A 66 -25.90 18.64 -8.53
C LEU A 66 -25.78 17.62 -7.39
N LYS A 67 -25.19 18.02 -6.27
CA LYS A 67 -25.08 17.22 -5.03
C LYS A 67 -26.48 16.98 -4.44
N LEU A 68 -26.76 15.73 -4.09
CA LEU A 68 -27.99 15.31 -3.44
C LEU A 68 -27.81 15.31 -1.92
N ASP A 69 -28.88 15.66 -1.20
CA ASP A 69 -28.91 15.61 0.27
C ASP A 69 -29.08 14.18 0.80
N SER A 70 -29.52 13.25 -0.06
CA SER A 70 -29.74 11.85 0.27
C SER A 70 -28.66 10.94 -0.31
N ILE A 71 -28.23 9.95 0.46
CA ILE A 71 -27.38 8.85 0.02
C ILE A 71 -28.20 7.55 0.02
N SER A 72 -28.01 6.74 -1.01
CA SER A 72 -28.61 5.43 -1.19
C SER A 72 -28.03 4.44 -0.19
N SER A 73 -28.85 3.48 0.26
CA SER A 73 -28.45 2.50 1.29
C SER A 73 -27.19 1.73 0.92
N LEU A 74 -27.03 1.32 -0.34
CA LEU A 74 -25.85 0.59 -0.83
C LEU A 74 -24.55 1.42 -0.80
N VAL A 75 -24.64 2.75 -0.88
CA VAL A 75 -23.46 3.64 -0.77
C VAL A 75 -23.17 3.95 0.70
N ALA A 76 -24.22 4.07 1.53
CA ALA A 76 -24.08 4.26 2.97
C ALA A 76 -23.50 3.03 3.67
N GLN A 77 -23.97 1.83 3.31
CA GLN A 77 -23.56 0.54 3.85
C GLN A 77 -23.55 -0.51 2.73
N PRO A 78 -22.41 -0.68 2.03
CA PRO A 78 -22.32 -1.59 0.88
C PRO A 78 -22.41 -3.07 1.26
N ASP A 79 -21.78 -3.43 2.40
CA ASP A 79 -21.79 -4.78 2.96
C ASP A 79 -22.67 -4.78 4.21
N VAL A 80 -23.69 -5.64 4.24
CA VAL A 80 -24.60 -5.75 5.39
C VAL A 80 -23.91 -6.30 6.64
N ASN A 81 -22.83 -7.05 6.48
CA ASN A 81 -22.12 -7.72 7.58
C ASN A 81 -20.93 -6.93 8.11
N ARG A 82 -20.49 -5.88 7.41
CA ARG A 82 -19.27 -5.12 7.73
C ARG A 82 -19.50 -3.62 7.64
N SER A 83 -18.64 -2.85 8.31
CA SER A 83 -18.73 -1.40 8.21
C SER A 83 -18.33 -0.93 6.82
N ARG A 84 -18.85 0.23 6.38
CA ARG A 84 -18.40 0.87 5.13
C ARG A 84 -16.90 1.10 5.12
N ARG A 85 -16.32 1.41 6.29
CA ARG A 85 -14.88 1.63 6.46
C ARG A 85 -14.08 0.37 6.13
N ASP A 86 -14.50 -0.78 6.65
CA ASP A 86 -13.83 -2.06 6.39
C ASP A 86 -13.94 -2.46 4.92
N PHE A 87 -15.13 -2.28 4.33
CA PHE A 87 -15.36 -2.55 2.91
C PHE A 87 -14.41 -1.73 2.01
N LEU A 88 -14.33 -0.42 2.24
CA LEU A 88 -13.43 0.46 1.50
C LEU A 88 -11.95 0.12 1.76
N ALA A 89 -11.59 -0.19 3.00
CA ALA A 89 -10.23 -0.59 3.36
C ALA A 89 -9.80 -1.88 2.64
N ASP A 90 -10.68 -2.87 2.55
CA ASP A 90 -10.43 -4.13 1.84
C ASP A 90 -10.25 -3.92 0.34
N MET A 91 -11.05 -3.04 -0.27
CA MET A 91 -10.91 -2.69 -1.68
C MET A 91 -9.55 -2.03 -1.95
N VAL A 92 -9.16 -1.05 -1.13
CA VAL A 92 -7.87 -0.36 -1.26
C VAL A 92 -6.71 -1.33 -1.07
N ALA A 93 -6.77 -2.20 -0.06
CA ALA A 93 -5.73 -3.21 0.17
C ALA A 93 -5.64 -4.20 -1.01
N SER A 94 -6.77 -4.66 -1.53
CA SER A 94 -6.82 -5.58 -2.67
C SER A 94 -6.19 -4.96 -3.93
N MET A 95 -6.51 -3.70 -4.21
CA MET A 95 -5.91 -2.94 -5.31
C MET A 95 -4.42 -2.67 -5.09
N ALA A 96 -3.98 -2.32 -3.88
CA ALA A 96 -2.58 -2.03 -3.61
C ALA A 96 -1.68 -3.29 -3.60
N LEU A 97 -2.17 -4.40 -3.02
CA LEU A 97 -1.42 -5.64 -2.84
C LEU A 97 -1.42 -6.52 -4.09
N ASP A 98 -2.58 -6.72 -4.70
CA ASP A 98 -2.75 -7.62 -5.86
C ASP A 98 -2.88 -6.85 -7.17
N GLY A 99 -3.48 -5.66 -7.14
CA GLY A 99 -3.86 -4.89 -8.34
C GLY A 99 -5.32 -5.04 -8.73
N ASN A 100 -6.05 -5.90 -8.03
CA ASN A 100 -7.40 -6.30 -8.38
C ASN A 100 -8.26 -6.30 -7.11
N ALA A 101 -9.40 -5.63 -7.16
CA ALA A 101 -10.47 -5.83 -6.18
C ALA A 101 -11.67 -6.43 -6.90
N PHE A 102 -12.22 -7.50 -6.33
CA PHE A 102 -13.41 -8.17 -6.85
C PHE A 102 -14.53 -7.99 -5.85
N VAL A 103 -15.67 -7.49 -6.31
CA VAL A 103 -16.85 -7.30 -5.47
C VAL A 103 -17.98 -8.14 -6.01
N ARG A 104 -18.40 -9.14 -5.24
CA ARG A 104 -19.56 -9.97 -5.54
C ARG A 104 -20.84 -9.22 -5.18
N LEU A 105 -21.74 -9.14 -6.15
CA LEU A 105 -23.06 -8.54 -5.99
C LEU A 105 -24.06 -9.61 -5.54
N VAL A 106 -24.51 -9.53 -4.30
CA VAL A 106 -25.53 -10.42 -3.76
C VAL A 106 -26.90 -9.84 -4.08
N ARG A 107 -27.74 -10.62 -4.76
CA ARG A 107 -29.08 -10.20 -5.17
C ARG A 107 -30.17 -10.97 -4.44
N PHE A 108 -31.23 -10.26 -4.07
CA PHE A 108 -32.47 -10.84 -3.57
C PHE A 108 -33.65 -10.22 -4.32
N GLY A 109 -34.51 -11.05 -4.92
CA GLY A 109 -35.62 -10.55 -5.74
C GLY A 109 -35.20 -9.77 -7.01
N GLY A 110 -33.95 -9.92 -7.47
CA GLY A 110 -33.40 -9.19 -8.62
C GLY A 110 -32.67 -7.89 -8.26
N GLU A 111 -32.92 -7.35 -7.08
CA GLU A 111 -32.25 -6.16 -6.54
C GLU A 111 -30.95 -6.53 -5.82
N ILE A 112 -29.94 -5.65 -5.89
CA ILE A 112 -28.68 -5.83 -5.18
C ILE A 112 -28.89 -5.43 -3.73
N VAL A 113 -28.61 -6.34 -2.80
CA VAL A 113 -28.82 -6.13 -1.37
C VAL A 113 -27.52 -6.03 -0.57
N SER A 114 -26.43 -6.60 -1.07
CA SER A 114 -25.12 -6.55 -0.41
C SER A 114 -24.00 -6.70 -1.43
N CYS A 115 -22.87 -6.08 -1.13
CA CYS A 115 -21.63 -6.13 -1.89
C CYS A 115 -20.54 -6.77 -1.01
N GLU A 116 -19.94 -7.85 -1.50
CA GLU A 116 -18.94 -8.60 -0.74
C GLU A 116 -17.59 -8.56 -1.46
N VAL A 117 -16.58 -7.98 -0.81
CA VAL A 117 -15.21 -8.00 -1.34
C VAL A 117 -14.66 -9.42 -1.24
N LEU A 118 -14.25 -9.98 -2.38
CA LEU A 118 -13.65 -11.30 -2.46
C LEU A 118 -12.12 -11.23 -2.38
N PRO A 119 -11.45 -12.18 -1.69
CA PRO A 119 -9.99 -12.27 -1.71
C PRO A 119 -9.46 -12.46 -3.14
N PRO A 120 -8.62 -11.55 -3.67
CA PRO A 120 -8.19 -11.59 -5.07
C PRO A 120 -7.39 -12.85 -5.44
N SER A 121 -6.68 -13.44 -4.47
CA SER A 121 -5.90 -14.68 -4.64
C SER A 121 -6.75 -15.92 -4.89
N LEU A 122 -8.04 -15.88 -4.55
CA LEU A 122 -9.00 -16.99 -4.72
C LEU A 122 -9.91 -16.81 -5.93
N VAL A 123 -9.79 -15.70 -6.65
CA VAL A 123 -10.58 -15.41 -7.85
C VAL A 123 -9.74 -15.70 -9.08
N VAL A 124 -10.28 -16.50 -9.99
CA VAL A 124 -9.71 -16.74 -11.33
C VAL A 124 -10.52 -15.93 -12.33
N VAL A 125 -9.82 -15.21 -13.22
CA VAL A 125 -10.44 -14.47 -14.33
C VAL A 125 -10.07 -15.19 -15.62
N SER A 126 -11.07 -15.58 -16.41
CA SER A 126 -10.90 -16.14 -17.74
C SER A 126 -11.63 -15.31 -18.78
N ASP A 127 -11.25 -15.53 -20.04
CA ASP A 127 -11.87 -14.89 -21.20
C ASP A 127 -12.36 -15.99 -22.15
N ASP A 128 -13.68 -16.04 -22.33
CA ASP A 128 -14.33 -16.96 -23.27
C ASP A 128 -14.50 -16.32 -24.67
N GLY A 129 -13.99 -15.11 -24.84
CA GLY A 129 -13.97 -14.35 -26.08
C GLY A 129 -12.84 -14.79 -27.02
N SER A 130 -13.01 -14.49 -28.30
CA SER A 130 -11.96 -14.67 -29.32
C SER A 130 -11.22 -13.37 -29.65
N ASP A 131 -11.77 -12.22 -29.27
CA ASP A 131 -11.21 -10.90 -29.52
C ASP A 131 -10.63 -10.33 -28.22
N PRO A 132 -9.29 -10.21 -28.09
CA PRO A 132 -8.65 -9.61 -26.93
C PRO A 132 -9.05 -8.16 -26.65
N ALA A 133 -9.61 -7.44 -27.63
CA ALA A 133 -10.14 -6.09 -27.45
C ALA A 133 -11.55 -6.07 -26.85
N ALA A 134 -12.28 -7.19 -26.89
CA ALA A 134 -13.63 -7.35 -26.36
C ALA A 134 -13.76 -8.65 -25.56
N PRO A 135 -13.07 -8.78 -24.41
CA PRO A 135 -13.04 -10.00 -23.64
C PRO A 135 -14.43 -10.33 -23.07
N LYS A 136 -14.84 -11.60 -23.16
CA LYS A 136 -16.02 -12.14 -22.49
C LYS A 136 -15.58 -12.71 -21.15
N LEU A 137 -15.50 -11.82 -20.16
CA LEU A 137 -14.97 -12.15 -18.84
C LEU A 137 -15.84 -13.17 -18.12
N ARG A 138 -15.19 -14.15 -17.50
CA ARG A 138 -15.77 -15.09 -16.55
C ARG A 138 -14.93 -15.08 -15.28
N TYR A 139 -15.61 -15.24 -14.16
CA TYR A 139 -14.98 -15.27 -12.85
C TYR A 139 -15.28 -16.60 -12.17
N SER A 140 -14.27 -17.21 -11.56
CA SER A 140 -14.45 -18.38 -10.72
C SER A 140 -13.95 -18.09 -9.32
N TYR A 141 -14.76 -18.38 -8.31
CA TYR A 141 -14.42 -18.20 -6.90
C TYR A 141 -14.87 -19.43 -6.10
N LEU A 142 -13.92 -20.08 -5.43
CA LEU A 142 -14.13 -21.33 -4.68
C LEU A 142 -14.84 -22.43 -5.50
N GLY A 143 -14.51 -22.55 -6.78
CA GLY A 143 -15.08 -23.56 -7.69
C GLY A 143 -16.50 -23.25 -8.18
N LYS A 144 -17.05 -22.07 -7.87
CA LYS A 144 -18.30 -21.57 -8.45
C LYS A 144 -18.00 -20.49 -9.49
N ASP A 145 -18.63 -20.61 -10.64
CA ASP A 145 -18.52 -19.63 -11.72
C ASP A 145 -19.56 -18.53 -11.59
N TYR A 146 -19.15 -17.32 -11.98
CA TYR A 146 -19.89 -16.08 -11.93
C TYR A 146 -19.78 -15.37 -13.28
N GLY A 147 -20.86 -14.71 -13.68
CA GLY A 147 -20.89 -13.91 -14.90
C GLY A 147 -20.33 -12.49 -14.70
N PRO A 148 -20.17 -11.72 -15.79
CA PRO A 148 -19.76 -10.32 -15.75
C PRO A 148 -20.64 -9.42 -14.88
N THR A 149 -21.91 -9.77 -14.71
CA THR A 149 -22.90 -8.98 -13.95
C THR A 149 -22.96 -9.33 -12.47
N ASP A 150 -22.30 -10.41 -12.07
CA ASP A 150 -22.31 -10.92 -10.69
C ASP A 150 -21.10 -10.41 -9.90
N ILE A 151 -20.01 -10.07 -10.58
CA ILE A 151 -18.77 -9.57 -9.98
C ILE A 151 -18.35 -8.30 -10.69
N VAL A 152 -18.18 -7.23 -9.93
CA VAL A 152 -17.50 -6.02 -10.39
C VAL A 152 -16.01 -6.17 -10.15
N HIS A 153 -15.21 -6.01 -11.21
CA HIS A 153 -13.75 -6.13 -11.17
C HIS A 153 -13.13 -4.75 -11.29
N CYS A 154 -12.64 -4.23 -10.17
CA CYS A 154 -11.89 -2.98 -10.10
C CYS A 154 -10.39 -3.27 -10.29
N LYS A 155 -9.71 -2.50 -11.15
CA LYS A 155 -8.30 -2.70 -11.50
C LYS A 155 -7.52 -1.44 -11.19
N PHE A 156 -6.45 -1.58 -10.40
CA PHE A 156 -5.61 -0.42 -10.09
C PHE A 156 -4.91 0.15 -11.33
N LEU A 157 -4.14 -0.70 -12.03
CA LEU A 157 -3.53 -0.38 -13.32
C LEU A 157 -4.03 -1.36 -14.36
N ASN A 158 -4.73 -0.85 -15.38
CA ASN A 158 -5.20 -1.65 -16.50
C ASN A 158 -4.21 -1.59 -17.68
N VAL A 159 -3.91 -2.75 -18.27
CA VAL A 159 -3.03 -2.87 -19.45
C VAL A 159 -3.80 -3.61 -20.54
N PRO A 160 -3.92 -3.07 -21.77
CA PRO A 160 -4.63 -3.73 -22.86
C PRO A 160 -4.16 -5.18 -23.07
N GLY A 161 -5.12 -6.09 -23.24
CA GLY A 161 -4.85 -7.53 -23.39
C GLY A 161 -4.58 -8.29 -22.09
N ARG A 162 -4.48 -7.63 -20.93
CA ARG A 162 -4.42 -8.29 -19.62
C ARG A 162 -5.79 -8.37 -18.97
N LEU A 163 -6.18 -9.58 -18.57
CA LEU A 163 -7.45 -9.80 -17.86
C LEU A 163 -7.43 -9.25 -16.44
N ARG A 164 -6.27 -9.28 -15.77
CA ARG A 164 -6.05 -8.73 -14.43
C ARG A 164 -5.25 -7.43 -14.47
N GLY A 165 -5.58 -6.52 -13.56
CA GLY A 165 -4.80 -5.33 -13.27
C GLY A 165 -3.52 -5.67 -12.50
N LEU A 166 -2.63 -4.68 -12.46
CA LEU A 166 -1.38 -4.72 -11.70
C LEU A 166 -1.48 -3.75 -10.52
N GLY A 167 -1.01 -4.20 -9.35
CA GLY A 167 -0.91 -3.38 -8.14
C GLY A 167 0.54 -2.98 -7.92
N PRO A 168 0.79 -1.92 -7.15
CA PRO A 168 2.16 -1.45 -6.88
C PRO A 168 3.02 -2.53 -6.21
N ILE A 169 2.47 -3.29 -5.26
CA ILE A 169 3.21 -4.36 -4.57
C ILE A 169 3.33 -5.62 -5.43
N SER A 170 2.29 -5.97 -6.21
CA SER A 170 2.36 -7.15 -7.09
C SER A 170 3.30 -6.93 -8.27
N ALA A 171 3.37 -5.71 -8.81
CA ALA A 171 4.28 -5.34 -9.89
C ALA A 171 5.75 -5.36 -9.45
N ALA A 172 6.05 -4.91 -8.23
CA ALA A 172 7.40 -4.84 -7.68
C ALA A 172 7.71 -5.97 -6.68
N ARG A 173 7.10 -7.14 -6.86
CA ARG A 173 7.22 -8.27 -5.91
C ARG A 173 8.67 -8.66 -5.64
N GLU A 174 9.50 -8.72 -6.68
CA GLU A 174 10.92 -9.09 -6.55
C GLU A 174 11.70 -8.05 -5.72
N GLU A 175 11.41 -6.77 -5.89
CA GLU A 175 12.04 -5.68 -5.13
C GLU A 175 11.63 -5.74 -3.65
N VAL A 176 10.34 -5.95 -3.38
CA VAL A 176 9.79 -6.07 -2.01
C VAL A 176 10.36 -7.31 -1.32
N GLU A 177 10.47 -8.44 -2.03
CA GLU A 177 11.10 -9.66 -1.50
C GLU A 177 12.60 -9.44 -1.22
N GLY A 178 13.31 -8.75 -2.12
CA GLY A 178 14.71 -8.37 -1.94
C GLY A 178 14.94 -7.53 -0.68
N ALA A 179 14.12 -6.50 -0.47
CA ALA A 179 14.18 -5.64 0.71
C ALA A 179 13.96 -6.43 2.01
N LYS A 180 13.02 -7.39 2.01
CA LYS A 180 12.81 -8.27 3.16
C LYS A 180 14.00 -9.20 3.38
N MET A 181 14.55 -9.81 2.33
CA MET A 181 15.73 -10.68 2.46
C MET A 181 16.92 -9.90 3.01
N ALA A 182 17.13 -8.66 2.56
CA ALA A 182 18.18 -7.77 3.08
C ALA A 182 17.98 -7.47 4.57
N ARG A 183 16.74 -7.15 4.99
CA ARG A 183 16.39 -6.93 6.40
C ARG A 183 16.62 -8.18 7.26
N ASP A 184 16.16 -9.33 6.79
CA ASP A 184 16.26 -10.59 7.53
C ASP A 184 17.72 -11.05 7.60
N TYR A 185 18.51 -10.81 6.54
CA TYR A 185 19.97 -11.01 6.55
C TYR A 185 20.65 -10.10 7.56
N LYS A 186 20.32 -8.80 7.60
CA LYS A 186 20.82 -7.86 8.61
C LYS A 186 20.50 -8.33 10.03
N ALA A 187 19.27 -8.78 10.29
CA ALA A 187 18.88 -9.31 11.59
C ALA A 187 19.70 -10.55 11.97
N ARG A 188 19.86 -11.49 11.04
CA ARG A 188 20.72 -12.67 11.21
C ARG A 188 22.18 -12.30 11.39
N PHE A 189 22.65 -11.24 10.72
CA PHE A 189 24.03 -10.80 10.83
C PHE A 189 24.40 -10.42 12.28
N TYR A 190 23.48 -9.79 13.01
CA TYR A 190 23.71 -9.43 14.41
C TYR A 190 23.45 -10.56 15.42
N THR A 191 22.53 -11.50 15.10
CA THR A 191 22.15 -12.58 16.02
C THR A 191 22.96 -13.86 15.83
N ASP A 192 23.49 -14.10 14.63
CA ASP A 192 24.26 -15.30 14.34
C ASP A 192 25.68 -15.19 14.92
N SER A 193 25.99 -16.13 15.82
CA SER A 193 27.31 -16.29 16.43
C SER A 193 28.38 -16.77 15.45
N SER A 194 27.99 -17.20 14.24
CA SER A 194 28.89 -17.66 13.18
C SER A 194 29.65 -16.51 12.50
N ASN A 195 29.14 -15.27 12.59
CA ASN A 195 29.85 -14.10 12.09
C ASN A 195 31.09 -13.84 12.95
N LEU A 196 32.26 -14.14 12.38
CA LEU A 196 33.53 -13.81 13.02
C LEU A 196 33.60 -12.29 13.20
N LYS A 197 33.51 -11.84 14.45
CA LYS A 197 33.73 -10.44 14.84
C LYS A 197 35.23 -10.07 14.89
N GLY A 198 36.07 -11.09 14.83
CA GLY A 198 37.52 -10.98 14.87
C GLY A 198 38.13 -12.35 15.14
N TYR A 199 39.45 -12.44 15.02
CA TYR A 199 40.21 -13.64 15.34
C TYR A 199 41.42 -13.28 16.19
N LEU A 200 41.87 -14.25 16.99
CA LEU A 200 43.11 -14.14 17.73
C LEU A 200 44.24 -14.67 16.84
N LYS A 201 45.25 -13.84 16.60
CA LYS A 201 46.44 -14.17 15.82
C LYS A 201 47.65 -14.30 16.73
N THR A 202 48.51 -15.28 16.48
CA THR A 202 49.85 -15.40 17.07
C THR A 202 50.82 -15.90 16.03
N GLU A 203 52.09 -15.51 16.14
CA GLU A 203 53.17 -15.92 15.23
C GLU A 203 53.82 -17.25 15.63
N GLN A 204 53.52 -17.75 16.83
CA GLN A 204 54.05 -18.99 17.36
C GLN A 204 53.20 -20.19 16.95
N LYS A 205 53.81 -21.37 16.76
CA LYS A 205 53.06 -22.62 16.54
C LYS A 205 52.24 -22.95 17.79
N VAL A 206 50.93 -23.06 17.62
CA VAL A 206 49.98 -23.31 18.71
C VAL A 206 49.56 -24.78 18.69
N THR A 207 49.57 -25.44 19.85
CA THR A 207 48.99 -26.78 19.99
C THR A 207 47.45 -26.71 20.05
N PRO A 208 46.73 -27.75 19.58
CA PRO A 208 45.28 -27.78 19.64
C PRO A 208 44.71 -27.61 21.06
N GLU A 209 45.41 -28.08 22.10
CA GLU A 209 45.00 -27.87 23.48
C GLU A 209 45.06 -26.39 23.89
N TYR A 210 46.14 -25.69 23.54
CA TYR A 210 46.31 -24.28 23.87
C TYR A 210 45.25 -23.41 23.18
N ALA A 211 44.92 -23.70 21.92
CA ALA A 211 43.88 -22.98 21.18
C ALA A 211 42.49 -23.15 21.83
N LYS A 212 42.17 -24.34 22.35
CA LYS A 212 40.94 -24.59 23.10
C LYS A 212 40.92 -23.86 24.44
N GLN A 213 42.05 -23.85 25.15
CA GLN A 213 42.17 -23.14 26.42
C GLN A 213 42.02 -21.63 26.23
N ALA A 214 42.74 -21.03 25.28
CA ALA A 214 42.62 -19.61 24.95
C ALA A 214 41.20 -19.22 24.52
N LYS A 215 40.48 -20.10 23.79
CA LYS A 215 39.07 -19.88 23.43
C LYS A 215 38.15 -19.92 24.66
N ASN A 216 38.41 -20.83 25.61
CA ASN A 216 37.63 -20.93 26.84
C ASN A 216 37.87 -19.72 27.75
N ASP A 217 39.13 -19.29 27.90
CA ASP A 217 39.52 -18.10 28.67
C ASP A 217 38.90 -16.83 28.06
N TRP A 218 38.85 -16.75 26.72
CA TRP A 218 38.19 -15.65 26.02
C TRP A 218 36.68 -15.63 26.26
N LYS A 219 36.03 -16.80 26.27
CA LYS A 219 34.58 -16.96 26.49
C LYS A 219 34.15 -16.83 27.95
N ALA A 220 35.06 -16.94 28.91
CA ALA A 220 34.75 -16.76 30.32
C ALA A 220 34.05 -15.40 30.55
N GLN A 221 32.94 -15.42 31.29
CA GLN A 221 32.22 -14.20 31.65
C GLN A 221 33.09 -13.36 32.58
N GLY A 222 33.23 -12.08 32.25
CA GLY A 222 33.87 -11.08 33.10
C GLY A 222 33.01 -9.83 33.11
N THR A 223 32.98 -9.15 34.26
CA THR A 223 32.32 -7.85 34.44
C THR A 223 33.07 -6.80 33.61
N ALA A 224 32.44 -5.68 33.21
CA ALA A 224 33.10 -4.63 32.43
C ALA A 224 34.37 -4.02 33.09
N ALA A 225 34.61 -4.33 34.37
CA ALA A 225 35.80 -3.96 35.13
C ALA A 225 36.91 -5.04 35.17
N ASP A 226 36.66 -6.26 34.65
CA ASP A 226 37.63 -7.35 34.67
C ASP A 226 38.54 -7.30 33.43
N VAL A 227 39.84 -7.10 33.66
CA VAL A 227 40.86 -7.15 32.61
C VAL A 227 41.07 -8.60 32.19
N LYS A 228 40.65 -8.94 30.96
CA LYS A 228 40.92 -10.26 30.37
C LYS A 228 42.39 -10.37 29.98
N VAL A 229 43.15 -11.17 30.71
CA VAL A 229 44.54 -11.50 30.39
C VAL A 229 44.57 -12.74 29.51
N LEU A 230 45.01 -12.60 28.26
CA LEU A 230 45.30 -13.71 27.37
C LEU A 230 46.82 -13.97 27.36
N GLY A 231 47.23 -15.22 27.21
CA GLY A 231 48.64 -15.62 27.22
C GLY A 231 49.50 -15.03 26.09
N ASN A 232 50.80 -15.36 26.13
CA ASN A 232 51.86 -14.75 25.31
C ASN A 232 51.51 -14.54 23.81
N ASN A 233 51.65 -13.29 23.36
CA ASN A 233 51.61 -12.84 21.96
C ASN A 233 50.31 -13.12 21.17
N LEU A 234 49.15 -13.19 21.85
CA LEU A 234 47.85 -13.18 21.16
C LEU A 234 47.45 -11.74 20.83
N THR A 235 47.33 -11.44 19.54
CA THR A 235 46.80 -10.16 19.05
C THR A 235 45.37 -10.36 18.58
N TYR A 236 44.43 -9.58 19.13
CA TYR A 236 43.07 -9.54 18.62
C TYR A 236 43.02 -8.69 17.35
N VAL A 237 42.66 -9.32 16.23
CA VAL A 237 42.41 -8.63 14.97
C VAL A 237 40.89 -8.50 14.81
N PRO A 238 40.31 -7.29 15.03
CA PRO A 238 38.92 -7.07 14.71
C PRO A 238 38.73 -7.18 13.19
N LEU A 239 37.67 -7.87 12.77
CA LEU A 239 37.22 -7.76 11.39
C LEU A 239 36.41 -6.47 11.30
N ASP A 240 36.81 -5.55 10.43
CA ASP A 240 36.29 -4.19 10.41
C ASP A 240 34.80 -4.18 10.04
N MET A 241 33.93 -3.99 11.03
CA MET A 241 32.47 -4.06 10.86
C MET A 241 31.86 -2.74 10.36
N LYS A 242 32.57 -1.61 10.55
CA LYS A 242 32.04 -0.26 10.31
C LYS A 242 31.58 0.02 8.87
N PRO A 243 32.28 -0.43 7.81
CA PRO A 243 31.84 -0.17 6.44
C PRO A 243 30.54 -0.90 6.06
N ALA A 244 30.35 -2.13 6.58
CA ALA A 244 29.17 -2.93 6.29
C ALA A 244 27.90 -2.35 6.95
N ASP A 245 28.03 -1.87 8.20
CA ASP A 245 26.91 -1.24 8.92
C ASP A 245 26.37 0.00 8.20
N LEU A 246 27.27 0.85 7.68
CA LEU A 246 26.89 2.03 6.87
C LEU A 246 26.20 1.61 5.57
N GLN A 247 26.74 0.61 4.88
CA GLN A 247 26.13 0.12 3.64
C GLN A 247 24.75 -0.51 3.85
N PHE A 248 24.51 -1.22 4.97
CA PHE A 248 23.17 -1.73 5.30
C PHE A 248 22.16 -0.62 5.59
N LEU A 249 22.60 0.48 6.20
CA LEU A 249 21.72 1.63 6.45
C LEU A 249 21.35 2.34 5.14
N GLU A 250 22.31 2.51 4.22
CA GLU A 250 22.06 3.08 2.90
C GLU A 250 21.07 2.23 2.09
N THR A 251 21.28 0.91 2.03
CA THR A 251 20.35 -0.01 1.35
C THR A 251 18.95 0.06 1.97
N GLN A 252 18.83 0.09 3.30
CA GLN A 252 17.53 0.18 3.97
C GLN A 252 16.80 1.50 3.68
N LYS A 253 17.51 2.63 3.61
CA LYS A 253 16.94 3.93 3.23
C LYS A 253 16.49 3.93 1.77
N PHE A 254 17.30 3.36 0.89
CA PHE A 254 16.97 3.22 -0.53
C PHE A 254 15.72 2.37 -0.73
N ASP A 255 15.65 1.18 -0.12
CA ASP A 255 14.49 0.28 -0.19
C ASP A 255 13.21 0.95 0.32
N THR A 256 13.31 1.69 1.44
CA THR A 256 12.17 2.43 1.99
C THR A 256 11.67 3.50 1.01
N THR A 257 12.58 4.22 0.36
CA THR A 257 12.26 5.26 -0.63
C THR A 257 11.66 4.66 -1.90
N GLN A 258 12.18 3.51 -2.35
CA GLN A 258 11.64 2.80 -3.50
C GLN A 258 10.21 2.30 -3.24
N ILE A 259 9.96 1.66 -2.09
CA ILE A 259 8.62 1.21 -1.70
C ILE A 259 7.66 2.39 -1.56
N ALA A 260 8.11 3.51 -1.00
CA ALA A 260 7.30 4.73 -0.92
C ALA A 260 6.90 5.25 -2.29
N ARG A 261 7.86 5.31 -3.22
CA ARG A 261 7.64 5.69 -4.62
C ARG A 261 6.66 4.76 -5.32
N LEU A 262 6.80 3.44 -5.13
CA LEU A 262 5.89 2.45 -5.70
C LEU A 262 4.45 2.64 -5.25
N LEU A 263 4.24 2.98 -3.98
CA LEU A 263 2.92 3.25 -3.43
C LEU A 263 2.39 4.66 -3.75
N GLY A 264 3.20 5.53 -4.37
CA GLY A 264 2.84 6.92 -4.65
C GLY A 264 2.76 7.82 -3.41
N ILE A 265 3.31 7.39 -2.27
CA ILE A 265 3.17 8.12 -1.00
C ILE A 265 4.38 9.04 -0.79
N PRO A 266 4.18 10.36 -0.63
CA PRO A 266 5.25 11.26 -0.22
C PRO A 266 5.93 10.82 1.07
N ALA A 267 7.25 10.93 1.14
CA ALA A 267 8.04 10.51 2.30
C ALA A 267 7.63 11.24 3.60
N SER A 268 7.20 12.50 3.48
CA SER A 268 6.68 13.31 4.60
C SER A 268 5.44 12.68 5.25
N ILE A 269 4.54 12.11 4.44
CA ILE A 269 3.30 11.46 4.91
C ILE A 269 3.59 10.09 5.53
N MET A 270 4.63 9.41 5.05
CA MET A 270 5.11 8.14 5.61
C MET A 270 5.80 8.29 6.98
N LEU A 271 5.93 9.52 7.50
CA LEU A 271 6.69 9.83 8.72
C LEU A 271 8.15 9.34 8.66
N ALA A 272 8.69 9.22 7.44
CA ALA A 272 10.09 8.91 7.24
C ALA A 272 10.89 10.21 7.30
N ALA A 273 11.92 10.26 8.13
CA ALA A 273 12.82 11.42 8.19
C ALA A 273 13.46 11.64 6.82
N VAL A 274 13.16 12.76 6.18
CA VAL A 274 13.84 13.20 4.97
C VAL A 274 15.09 13.93 5.46
N ASP A 275 16.24 13.25 5.44
CA ASP A 275 17.51 13.86 5.84
C ASP A 275 17.74 15.17 5.06
N GLY A 276 17.88 16.28 5.78
CA GLY A 276 18.26 17.58 5.21
C GLY A 276 17.15 18.40 4.56
N SER A 277 15.87 18.00 4.61
CA SER A 277 14.78 18.88 4.14
C SER A 277 14.19 19.68 5.30
N ASN A 278 14.36 21.01 5.22
CA ASN A 278 13.55 21.94 6.01
C ASN A 278 12.13 21.91 5.47
N LEU A 279 11.34 20.90 5.86
CA LEU A 279 9.92 20.80 5.54
C LEU A 279 9.20 22.03 6.13
N THR A 280 8.96 23.03 5.29
CA THR A 280 8.10 24.17 5.62
C THR A 280 6.64 23.73 5.47
N TYR A 281 5.72 24.30 6.25
CA TYR A 281 4.28 23.97 6.21
C TYR A 281 3.71 23.95 4.78
N SER A 282 4.05 24.95 3.95
CA SER A 282 3.59 25.05 2.56
C SER A 282 4.04 23.86 1.68
N ASN A 283 5.23 23.28 1.93
CA ASN A 283 5.70 22.12 1.17
C ASN A 283 4.94 20.85 1.55
N ILE A 284 4.46 20.75 2.80
CA ILE A 284 3.68 19.61 3.27
C ILE A 284 2.26 19.65 2.68
N GLU A 285 1.65 20.82 2.60
CA GLU A 285 0.32 21.00 2.00
C GLU A 285 0.32 20.65 0.51
N GLN A 286 1.32 21.12 -0.24
CA GLN A 286 1.49 20.74 -1.64
C GLN A 286 1.68 19.22 -1.79
N SER A 287 2.46 18.59 -0.91
CA SER A 287 2.63 17.13 -0.91
C SER A 287 1.31 16.38 -0.70
N TRP A 288 0.41 16.91 0.14
CA TRP A 288 -0.93 16.33 0.35
C TRP A 288 -1.82 16.45 -0.88
N ILE A 289 -1.76 17.58 -1.59
CA ILE A 289 -2.51 17.80 -2.84
C ILE A 289 -2.01 16.84 -3.93
N GLU A 290 -0.69 16.73 -4.11
CA GLU A 290 -0.11 15.78 -5.07
C GLU A 290 -0.49 14.33 -4.72
N PHE A 291 -0.49 14.00 -3.43
CA PHE A 291 -0.91 12.68 -2.96
C PHE A 291 -2.39 12.40 -3.24
N SER A 292 -3.29 13.36 -3.00
CA SER A 292 -4.72 13.20 -3.30
C SER A 292 -4.96 13.05 -4.80
N ASP A 293 -4.37 13.94 -5.59
CA ASP A 293 -4.71 14.11 -7.00
C ASP A 293 -4.11 13.01 -7.87
N TYR A 294 -2.92 12.51 -7.55
CA TYR A 294 -2.24 11.48 -8.35
C TYR A 294 -2.34 10.07 -7.78
N THR A 295 -2.41 9.91 -6.47
CA THR A 295 -2.35 8.57 -5.85
C THR A 295 -3.71 8.12 -5.35
N LEU A 296 -4.35 8.91 -4.49
CA LEU A 296 -5.63 8.51 -3.90
C LEU A 296 -6.77 8.49 -4.92
N SER A 297 -6.75 9.40 -5.90
CA SER A 297 -7.71 9.48 -7.00
C SER A 297 -7.80 8.18 -7.81
N ALA A 298 -6.67 7.47 -8.02
CA ALA A 298 -6.64 6.21 -8.75
C ALA A 298 -7.45 5.11 -8.05
N TYR A 299 -7.38 5.04 -6.72
CA TYR A 299 -8.19 4.10 -5.94
C TYR A 299 -9.64 4.57 -5.81
N ALA A 300 -9.84 5.87 -5.56
CA ALA A 300 -11.15 6.46 -5.37
C ALA A 300 -12.00 6.35 -6.64
N GLY A 301 -11.43 6.59 -7.82
CA GLY A 301 -12.13 6.52 -9.11
C GLY A 301 -12.70 5.13 -9.40
N GLU A 302 -11.93 4.07 -9.13
CA GLU A 302 -12.41 2.68 -9.29
C GLU A 302 -13.55 2.36 -8.29
N ILE A 303 -13.47 2.89 -7.08
CA ILE A 303 -14.51 2.73 -6.05
C ILE A 303 -15.78 3.54 -6.42
N GLU A 304 -15.63 4.75 -6.95
CA GLU A 304 -16.74 5.55 -7.48
C GLU A 304 -17.44 4.81 -8.62
N GLU A 305 -16.68 4.21 -9.53
CA GLU A 305 -17.24 3.46 -10.66
C GLU A 305 -18.00 2.21 -10.18
N LEU A 306 -17.48 1.51 -9.17
CA LEU A 306 -18.22 0.46 -8.48
C LEU A 306 -19.57 0.98 -7.97
N PHE A 307 -19.57 2.10 -7.23
CA PHE A 307 -20.81 2.66 -6.70
C PHE A 307 -21.78 3.12 -7.81
N ASN A 308 -21.27 3.68 -8.90
CA ASN A 308 -22.07 4.10 -10.05
C ASN A 308 -22.81 2.92 -10.71
N VAL A 309 -22.22 1.72 -10.71
CA VAL A 309 -22.89 0.49 -11.16
C VAL A 309 -24.04 0.07 -10.22
N LEU A 310 -23.93 0.39 -8.93
CA LEU A 310 -24.95 0.06 -7.93
C LEU A 310 -26.10 1.07 -7.89
N LEU A 311 -25.87 2.29 -8.39
CA LEU A 311 -26.84 3.37 -8.36
C LEU A 311 -27.80 3.34 -9.56
N PRO A 312 -29.03 3.86 -9.39
CA PRO A 312 -29.94 4.08 -10.52
C PRO A 312 -29.33 5.01 -11.57
N ARG A 313 -29.69 4.80 -12.84
CA ARG A 313 -29.20 5.63 -13.96
C ARG A 313 -29.39 7.13 -13.69
N GLY A 314 -28.32 7.89 -13.94
CA GLY A 314 -28.29 9.34 -13.77
C GLY A 314 -27.92 9.81 -12.35
N ARG A 315 -27.70 8.90 -11.40
CA ARG A 315 -27.01 9.19 -10.14
C ARG A 315 -25.57 8.70 -10.21
N GLU A 316 -24.67 9.47 -9.63
CA GLU A 316 -23.25 9.13 -9.52
C GLU A 316 -22.76 9.36 -8.10
N ALA A 317 -21.98 8.43 -7.56
CA ALA A 317 -21.29 8.59 -6.28
C ALA A 317 -19.92 9.23 -6.54
N ARG A 318 -19.57 10.23 -5.73
CA ARG A 318 -18.28 10.93 -5.80
C ARG A 318 -17.69 11.12 -4.40
N PHE A 319 -16.38 11.01 -4.29
CA PHE A 319 -15.64 11.35 -3.08
C PHE A 319 -15.51 12.87 -2.91
N ASP A 320 -15.67 13.34 -1.68
CA ASP A 320 -15.55 14.76 -1.32
C ASP A 320 -14.11 15.11 -0.91
N TRP A 321 -13.31 15.48 -1.92
CA TRP A 321 -11.92 15.92 -1.74
C TRP A 321 -11.80 17.28 -1.04
N ASP A 322 -12.76 18.18 -1.28
CA ASP A 322 -12.75 19.54 -0.71
C ASP A 322 -12.89 19.51 0.81
N SER A 323 -13.68 18.56 1.32
CA SER A 323 -13.84 18.35 2.76
C SER A 323 -12.53 17.95 3.46
N SER A 324 -11.57 17.34 2.76
CA SER A 324 -10.24 16.98 3.27
C SER A 324 -9.26 18.15 3.19
N ARG A 325 -9.41 19.02 2.17
CA ARG A 325 -8.61 20.23 1.96
C ARG A 325 -8.96 21.39 2.92
N ARG A 326 -9.86 21.17 3.89
CA ARG A 326 -10.27 22.14 4.94
C ARG A 326 -9.14 22.69 5.82
N ALA A 327 -7.91 22.19 5.69
CA ALA A 327 -6.74 22.69 6.41
C ALA A 327 -6.43 24.16 6.09
N ASP A 328 -6.70 24.65 4.86
CA ASP A 328 -6.51 26.07 4.52
C ASP A 328 -7.83 26.84 4.51
N MET A 329 -8.31 27.12 5.72
CA MET A 329 -9.52 27.90 5.91
C MET A 329 -9.36 29.34 5.37
N SER A 330 -8.13 29.88 5.36
CA SER A 330 -7.83 31.25 4.95
C SER A 330 -8.00 31.42 3.45
N ASP A 331 -7.32 30.59 2.65
CA ASP A 331 -7.39 30.68 1.19
C ASP A 331 -8.78 30.37 0.67
N ARG A 332 -9.49 29.43 1.31
CA ARG A 332 -10.88 29.11 0.97
C ARG A 332 -11.83 30.28 1.25
N PHE A 333 -11.69 30.97 2.37
CA PHE A 333 -12.50 32.17 2.65
C PHE A 333 -12.15 33.33 1.72
N ASN A 334 -10.87 33.49 1.35
CA ASN A 334 -10.45 34.48 0.36
C ASN A 334 -11.02 34.17 -1.04
N ALA A 335 -11.07 32.89 -1.43
CA ALA A 335 -11.72 32.45 -2.65
C ALA A 335 -13.23 32.71 -2.64
N TYR A 336 -13.92 32.41 -1.53
CA TYR A 336 -15.35 32.73 -1.38
C TYR A 336 -15.63 34.22 -1.41
N LYS A 337 -14.79 35.04 -0.78
CA LYS A 337 -14.89 36.50 -0.86
C LYS A 337 -14.80 36.98 -2.31
N THR A 338 -13.77 36.53 -3.04
CA THR A 338 -13.59 36.86 -4.46
C THR A 338 -14.79 36.40 -5.30
N ALA A 339 -15.36 35.24 -4.99
CA ALA A 339 -16.49 34.67 -5.70
C ALA A 339 -17.80 35.44 -5.45
N LEU A 340 -18.06 35.84 -4.19
CA LEU A 340 -19.19 36.68 -3.81
C LEU A 340 -19.06 38.08 -4.42
N ASP A 341 -17.86 38.65 -4.42
CA ASP A 341 -17.56 39.96 -5.03
C ASP A 341 -17.82 39.95 -6.55
N SER A 342 -17.48 38.83 -7.20
CA SER A 342 -17.71 38.60 -8.64
C SER A 342 -19.17 38.20 -8.96
N LYS A 343 -20.02 38.02 -7.94
CA LYS A 343 -21.46 37.68 -8.03
C LYS A 343 -21.80 36.43 -8.85
N TRP A 344 -20.86 35.51 -9.05
CA TRP A 344 -21.14 34.22 -9.71
C TRP A 344 -21.64 33.15 -8.73
N ILE A 345 -21.51 33.38 -7.43
CA ILE A 345 -22.07 32.55 -6.35
C ILE A 345 -22.82 33.43 -5.35
N THR A 346 -23.87 32.89 -4.75
CA THR A 346 -24.66 33.54 -3.69
C THR A 346 -24.19 33.12 -2.31
N VAL A 347 -24.52 33.91 -1.28
CA VAL A 347 -24.20 33.59 0.12
C VAL A 347 -24.81 32.26 0.55
N ASN A 348 -26.02 31.94 0.07
CA ASN A 348 -26.70 30.69 0.40
C ASN A 348 -26.02 29.48 -0.27
N GLU A 349 -25.46 29.62 -1.47
CA GLU A 349 -24.68 28.56 -2.11
C GLU A 349 -23.35 28.32 -1.42
N VAL A 350 -22.65 29.37 -0.97
CA VAL A 350 -21.45 29.22 -0.14
C VAL A 350 -21.79 28.52 1.18
N ARG A 351 -22.91 28.87 1.82
CA ARG A 351 -23.38 28.20 3.05
C ARG A 351 -23.72 26.73 2.80
N ALA A 352 -24.37 26.40 1.69
CA ALA A 352 -24.68 25.02 1.33
C ALA A 352 -23.39 24.19 1.13
N ARG A 353 -22.36 24.76 0.48
CA ARG A 353 -21.03 24.10 0.34
C ARG A 353 -20.36 23.86 1.70
N GLU A 354 -20.53 24.78 2.64
CA GLU A 354 -20.03 24.64 4.02
C GLU A 354 -20.95 23.82 4.94
N SER A 355 -22.03 23.22 4.42
CA SER A 355 -23.04 22.50 5.20
C SER A 355 -23.72 23.35 6.28
N TYR A 356 -23.83 24.66 6.07
CA TYR A 356 -24.63 25.57 6.91
C TYR A 356 -26.05 25.71 6.37
N PRO A 357 -27.05 25.89 7.25
CA PRO A 357 -28.42 26.16 6.82
C PRO A 357 -28.49 27.50 6.06
N PRO A 358 -29.36 27.61 5.03
CA PRO A 358 -29.50 28.83 4.25
C PRO A 358 -29.93 30.00 5.15
N LEU A 359 -29.49 31.21 4.81
CA LEU A 359 -30.04 32.41 5.41
C LEU A 359 -31.43 32.63 4.79
N VAL A 360 -32.46 32.35 5.58
CA VAL A 360 -33.82 32.74 5.26
C VAL A 360 -33.91 34.25 5.48
N PRO A 361 -34.30 35.08 4.50
CA PRO A 361 -34.54 36.49 4.75
C PRO A 361 -35.62 36.61 5.83
N ALA A 362 -35.34 37.42 6.87
CA ALA A 362 -36.33 37.72 7.90
C ALA A 362 -37.59 38.26 7.20
N PRO A 363 -38.80 37.79 7.57
CA PRO A 363 -40.01 38.35 6.99
C PRO A 363 -40.04 39.85 7.29
N GLU A 364 -40.15 40.66 6.24
CA GLU A 364 -40.32 42.09 6.37
C GLU A 364 -41.54 42.35 7.26
N PRO A 365 -41.44 43.21 8.29
CA PRO A 365 -42.61 43.55 9.09
C PRO A 365 -43.64 44.19 8.16
N GLN A 366 -44.74 43.46 7.91
CA GLN A 366 -45.90 44.00 7.23
C GLN A 366 -46.33 45.25 7.99
N GLN A 367 -46.14 46.42 7.38
CA GLN A 367 -46.80 47.64 7.83
C GLN A 367 -48.29 47.39 7.71
N ILE A 368 -48.93 47.09 8.84
CA ILE A 368 -50.38 47.14 8.97
C ILE A 368 -50.72 48.60 8.70
N GLY A 369 -51.23 48.89 7.52
CA GLY A 369 -51.79 50.19 7.21
C GLY A 369 -52.97 50.40 8.14
N ASP A 370 -52.90 51.43 8.98
CA ASP A 370 -54.05 51.96 9.69
C ASP A 370 -55.05 52.47 8.64
N GLU A 371 -56.11 51.71 8.39
CA GLU A 371 -57.30 52.21 7.69
C GLU A 371 -58.06 53.14 8.65
N GLN A 372 -58.11 54.43 8.30
CA GLN A 372 -59.01 55.44 8.89
C GLN A 372 -60.31 55.54 8.09
#